data_AF-A0A7S0X465-F1
#
_entry.id   AF-A0A7S0X465-F1
#
_cell.length_a   1.000
_cell.length_b   1.000
_cell.length_c   1.000
_cell.angle_alpha   90.00
_cell.angle_beta   90.00
_cell.angle_gamma   90.00
#
_symmetry.space_group_name_H-M   'P 1'
#
loop_
_entity.id
_entity.type
_entity.pdbx_description
1 polymer ?
#
loop_
_entity_poly.entity_id
_entity_poly.type
_entity_poly.pdbx_seq_one_letter_code
_entity_poly.pdbx_strand_id
1 'polypeptide(L)'
;TRGRWLSRGRTHMSSLDSECFKCKEHPAAGITLRKCASCLTARYCSNDVCQRAHWPDHKHVCKSLGEARKAAVEPLMKAARDGDAAAVTRLLRAGTSVRAGKVLDAGITPLYAASQAGHTAIV
;
A
#
# COMPACT_ATOMS: atom_id res chain seq x y z
N THR A 1 44.26 -5.67 0.92
CA THR A 1 43.04 -4.84 0.85
C THR A 1 41.76 -5.61 1.21
N ARG A 2 41.79 -6.49 2.22
CA ARG A 2 40.61 -7.27 2.65
C ARG A 2 39.97 -6.61 3.87
N GLY A 3 38.95 -5.78 3.63
CA GLY A 3 38.11 -5.18 4.67
C GLY A 3 37.23 -6.24 5.33
N ARG A 4 37.45 -6.42 6.62
CA ARG A 4 36.88 -7.42 7.52
C ARG A 4 35.44 -7.07 7.88
N TRP A 5 34.46 -7.85 7.41
CA TRP A 5 33.06 -7.74 7.84
C TRP A 5 32.93 -8.27 9.27
N LEU A 6 32.91 -7.36 10.24
CA LEU A 6 32.61 -7.69 11.63
C LEU A 6 31.10 -7.85 11.79
N SER A 7 30.67 -9.10 11.91
CA SER A 7 29.38 -9.50 12.47
C SER A 7 29.25 -8.94 13.89
N ARG A 8 28.33 -8.01 14.13
CA ARG A 8 27.94 -7.61 15.49
C ARG A 8 26.43 -7.43 15.59
N GLY A 9 25.84 -8.24 16.47
CA GLY A 9 24.83 -7.79 17.42
C GLY A 9 23.40 -7.66 16.91
N ARG A 10 22.66 -8.78 16.95
CA ARG A 10 21.19 -8.79 16.97
C ARG A 10 20.71 -8.53 18.40
N THR A 11 20.14 -7.36 18.67
CA THR A 11 19.23 -7.10 19.82
C THR A 11 18.35 -5.87 19.57
N HIS A 12 17.09 -6.06 19.16
CA HIS A 12 15.85 -5.68 19.87
C HIS A 12 14.64 -5.70 18.92
N MET A 13 13.51 -6.11 19.49
CA MET A 13 12.21 -6.30 18.83
C MET A 13 11.63 -5.04 18.17
N SER A 14 10.69 -5.31 17.24
CA SER A 14 9.70 -4.43 16.59
C SER A 14 10.16 -3.48 15.48
N SER A 15 10.11 -3.97 14.23
CA SER A 15 9.19 -3.44 13.22
C SER A 15 9.33 -4.26 11.93
N LEU A 16 8.52 -5.32 11.78
CA LEU A 16 8.44 -6.13 10.55
C LEU A 16 7.97 -5.30 9.32
N ASP A 17 7.64 -4.03 9.53
CA ASP A 17 7.20 -3.09 8.51
C ASP A 17 8.32 -2.22 7.92
N SER A 18 9.55 -2.33 8.42
CA SER A 18 10.63 -1.39 8.13
C SER A 18 11.75 -1.94 7.22
N GLU A 19 11.57 -3.10 6.60
CA GLU A 19 12.60 -3.72 5.74
C GLU A 19 12.19 -3.77 4.27
N CYS A 20 13.19 -3.62 3.39
CA CYS A 20 13.00 -3.83 1.96
C CYS A 20 12.81 -5.33 1.67
N PHE A 21 11.75 -5.67 0.94
CA PHE A 21 11.43 -7.07 0.63
C PHE A 21 12.52 -7.77 -0.22
N LYS A 22 13.30 -7.03 -1.01
CA LYS A 22 14.37 -7.58 -1.86
C LYS A 22 15.74 -7.61 -1.18
N CYS A 23 16.28 -6.46 -0.78
CA CYS A 23 17.64 -6.39 -0.25
C CYS A 23 17.72 -6.69 1.25
N LYS A 24 16.58 -6.73 1.97
CA LYS A 24 16.51 -6.97 3.42
C LYS A 24 17.28 -5.96 4.28
N GLU A 25 17.81 -4.91 3.67
CA GLU A 25 18.44 -3.82 4.39
C GLU A 25 17.38 -2.90 4.99
N HIS A 26 17.67 -2.42 6.20
CA HIS A 26 16.92 -1.34 6.79
C HIS A 26 17.25 -0.05 6.03
N PRO A 27 16.23 0.77 5.70
CA PRO A 27 16.48 2.12 5.24
C PRO A 27 17.39 2.86 6.24
N ALA A 28 18.38 3.58 5.74
CA ALA A 28 19.12 4.52 6.58
C ALA A 28 18.14 5.45 7.32
N ALA A 29 18.49 5.87 8.54
CA ALA A 29 17.61 6.68 9.38
C ALA A 29 17.03 7.86 8.58
N GLY A 30 15.70 7.89 8.44
CA GLY A 30 14.96 8.91 7.68
C GLY A 30 14.45 8.48 6.29
N ILE A 31 14.83 7.32 5.76
CA ILE A 31 14.27 6.83 4.49
C ILE A 31 12.97 6.05 4.74
N THR A 32 11.86 6.50 4.15
CA THR A 32 10.59 5.77 4.16
C THR A 32 10.53 4.80 2.98
N LEU A 33 10.34 3.51 3.24
CA LEU A 33 10.21 2.51 2.17
C LEU A 33 8.94 2.72 1.34
N ARG A 34 9.08 2.55 0.02
CA ARG A 34 7.96 2.68 -0.91
C ARG A 34 7.16 1.38 -0.96
N LYS A 35 5.87 1.47 -0.69
CA LYS A 35 4.93 0.35 -0.87
C LYS A 35 4.69 0.10 -2.36
N CYS A 36 4.60 -1.16 -2.76
CA CYS A 36 4.14 -1.55 -4.10
C CYS A 36 2.77 -0.93 -4.37
N ALA A 37 2.63 -0.15 -5.44
CA ALA A 37 1.35 0.50 -5.76
C ALA A 37 0.21 -0.49 -6.05
N SER A 38 0.55 -1.70 -6.50
CA SER A 38 -0.43 -2.71 -6.88
C SER A 38 -0.94 -3.55 -5.72
N CYS A 39 -0.13 -3.89 -4.71
CA CYS A 39 -0.58 -4.71 -3.58
C CYS A 39 -0.55 -4.01 -2.21
N LEU A 40 0.16 -2.89 -2.08
CA LEU A 40 0.40 -2.13 -0.85
C LEU A 40 1.06 -2.89 0.31
N THR A 41 1.28 -4.20 0.19
CA THR A 41 1.93 -5.05 1.21
C THR A 41 3.44 -5.04 1.09
N ALA A 42 3.97 -5.27 -0.11
CA ALA A 42 5.43 -5.31 -0.30
C ALA A 42 6.03 -3.89 -0.26
N ARG A 43 7.21 -3.76 0.35
CA ARG A 43 7.93 -2.49 0.54
C ARG A 43 9.33 -2.55 -0.03
N TYR A 44 9.79 -1.47 -0.64
CA TYR A 44 11.06 -1.42 -1.36
C TYR A 44 11.82 -0.12 -1.17
N CYS A 45 13.14 -0.24 -1.24
CA CYS A 45 14.08 0.88 -1.29
C CYS A 45 13.86 1.74 -2.55
N SER A 46 13.68 1.07 -3.70
CA SER A 46 13.53 1.67 -5.01
C SER A 46 12.66 0.78 -5.90
N ASN A 47 12.01 1.40 -6.89
CA ASN A 47 11.15 0.65 -7.80
C ASN A 47 11.99 -0.06 -8.88
N ASP A 48 13.00 0.64 -9.39
CA ASP A 48 13.89 0.25 -10.49
C ASP A 48 14.84 -0.89 -10.12
N VAL A 49 15.38 -0.89 -8.89
CA VAL A 49 16.29 -1.97 -8.42
C VAL A 49 15.52 -2.99 -7.58
N CYS A 50 14.99 -2.58 -6.43
CA CYS A 50 14.46 -3.51 -5.43
C CYS A 50 13.12 -4.15 -5.86
N GLN A 51 12.13 -3.36 -6.32
CA GLN A 51 10.81 -3.89 -6.69
C GLN A 51 10.85 -4.78 -7.95
N ARG A 52 11.48 -4.29 -9.03
CA ARG A 52 11.57 -5.04 -10.30
C ARG A 52 12.34 -6.34 -10.14
N ALA A 53 13.44 -6.34 -9.39
CA ALA A 53 14.21 -7.56 -9.12
C ALA A 53 13.47 -8.59 -8.26
N HIS A 54 12.47 -8.17 -7.47
CA HIS A 54 11.62 -9.08 -6.69
C HIS A 54 10.38 -9.56 -7.46
N TRP A 55 10.07 -8.98 -8.63
CA TRP A 55 8.84 -9.29 -9.38
C TRP A 55 8.60 -10.79 -9.63
N PRO A 56 9.60 -11.60 -10.02
CA PRO A 56 9.38 -13.03 -10.25
C PRO A 56 8.78 -13.77 -9.05
N ASP A 57 9.21 -13.39 -7.83
CA ASP A 57 8.83 -14.07 -6.59
C ASP A 57 7.48 -13.57 -6.04
N HIS A 58 7.18 -12.27 -6.14
CA HIS A 58 5.97 -11.71 -5.55
C HIS A 58 4.80 -11.48 -6.51
N LYS A 59 4.97 -11.64 -7.83
CA LYS A 59 3.92 -11.29 -8.83
C LYS A 59 2.56 -11.94 -8.57
N HIS A 60 2.55 -13.21 -8.16
CA HIS A 60 1.31 -13.96 -7.94
C HIS A 60 0.54 -13.41 -6.75
N VAL A 61 1.23 -13.24 -5.62
CA VAL A 61 0.68 -12.62 -4.40
C VAL A 61 0.28 -11.17 -4.68
N CYS A 62 1.10 -10.43 -5.44
CA CYS A 62 0.84 -9.05 -5.81
C CYS A 62 -0.48 -8.90 -6.56
N LYS A 63 -0.72 -9.75 -7.56
CA LYS A 63 -1.98 -9.77 -8.32
C LYS A 63 -3.16 -10.10 -7.41
N SER A 64 -3.08 -11.17 -6.61
CA SER A 64 -4.16 -11.57 -5.70
C SER A 64 -4.55 -10.47 -4.73
N LEU A 65 -3.57 -9.82 -4.09
CA LEU A 65 -3.81 -8.72 -3.16
C LEU A 65 -4.28 -7.44 -3.88
N GLY A 66 -3.81 -7.23 -5.12
CA GLY A 66 -4.26 -6.14 -5.97
C GLY A 66 -5.74 -6.26 -6.31
N GLU A 67 -6.18 -7.43 -6.75
CA GLU A 67 -7.59 -7.70 -7.07
C GLU A 67 -8.48 -7.67 -5.82
N ALA A 68 -8.04 -8.25 -4.70
CA ALA A 68 -8.76 -8.17 -3.43
C ALA A 68 -8.97 -6.71 -2.98
N ARG A 69 -7.96 -5.84 -3.16
CA ARG A 69 -8.10 -4.42 -2.85
C ARG A 69 -9.08 -3.73 -3.79
N LYS A 70 -9.01 -3.99 -5.10
CA LYS A 70 -9.97 -3.42 -6.07
C LYS A 70 -11.40 -3.80 -5.69
N ALA A 71 -11.65 -5.08 -5.41
CA ALA A 71 -12.95 -5.57 -4.98
C ALA A 71 -13.43 -4.92 -3.67
N ALA A 72 -12.51 -4.63 -2.72
CA ALA A 72 -12.86 -3.94 -1.48
C ALA A 72 -13.17 -2.45 -1.67
N VAL A 73 -12.59 -1.80 -2.68
CA VAL A 73 -12.79 -0.36 -2.95
C VAL A 73 -14.05 -0.11 -3.78
N GLU A 74 -14.46 -1.04 -4.65
CA GLU A 74 -15.68 -0.92 -5.47
C GLU A 74 -16.95 -0.56 -4.67
N PRO A 75 -17.32 -1.27 -3.59
CA PRO A 75 -18.52 -0.90 -2.82
C PRO A 75 -18.37 0.45 -2.11
N LEU A 76 -17.15 0.83 -1.72
CA LEU A 76 -16.89 2.13 -1.10
C LEU A 76 -17.06 3.27 -2.12
N MET A 77 -16.63 3.07 -3.36
CA MET A 77 -16.86 4.00 -4.46
C MET A 77 -18.34 4.17 -4.75
N LYS A 78 -19.09 3.07 -4.82
CA LYS A 78 -20.54 3.10 -5.01
C LYS A 78 -21.21 3.90 -3.89
N ALA A 79 -20.90 3.59 -2.62
CA ALA A 79 -21.46 4.32 -1.48
C ALA A 79 -21.11 5.81 -1.49
N ALA A 80 -19.88 6.18 -1.88
CA ALA A 80 -19.46 7.58 -2.00
C ALA A 80 -20.19 8.33 -3.11
N ARG A 81 -20.41 7.69 -4.27
CA ARG A 81 -21.20 8.25 -5.39
C ARG A 81 -22.67 8.42 -5.03
N ASP A 82 -23.23 7.47 -4.29
CA ASP A 82 -24.64 7.46 -3.88
C ASP A 82 -24.89 8.35 -2.64
N GLY A 83 -23.84 8.87 -2.00
CA GLY A 83 -23.95 9.66 -0.77
C GLY A 83 -24.34 8.87 0.47
N ASP A 84 -24.21 7.54 0.44
CA ASP A 84 -24.53 6.67 1.57
C ASP A 84 -23.43 6.75 2.64
N ALA A 85 -23.49 7.81 3.46
CA ALA A 85 -22.55 8.08 4.53
C ALA A 85 -22.48 6.93 5.55
N ALA A 86 -23.58 6.20 5.76
CA ALA A 86 -23.61 5.06 6.65
C ALA A 86 -22.82 3.88 6.07
N ALA A 87 -23.00 3.56 4.79
CA ALA A 87 -22.21 2.55 4.10
C ALA A 87 -20.73 2.91 4.02
N VAL A 88 -20.39 4.17 3.69
CA VAL A 88 -19.01 4.67 3.71
C VAL A 88 -18.37 4.42 5.08
N THR A 89 -19.05 4.82 6.16
CA THR A 89 -18.55 4.63 7.54
C THR A 89 -18.35 3.16 7.87
N ARG A 90 -19.30 2.28 7.53
CA ARG A 90 -19.17 0.83 7.78
C ARG A 90 -17.98 0.22 7.02
N LEU A 91 -17.80 0.59 5.75
CA LEU A 91 -16.75 0.05 4.90
C LEU A 91 -15.36 0.52 5.36
N LEU A 92 -15.22 1.78 5.80
CA LEU A 92 -13.97 2.28 6.37
C LEU A 92 -13.63 1.56 7.69
N ARG A 93 -14.62 1.34 8.56
CA ARG A 93 -14.45 0.57 9.81
C ARG A 93 -14.03 -0.88 9.57
N ALA A 94 -14.45 -1.48 8.45
CA ALA A 94 -14.03 -2.81 8.05
C ALA A 94 -12.56 -2.89 7.60
N GLY A 95 -11.79 -1.79 7.66
CA GLY A 95 -10.36 -1.77 7.35
C GLY A 95 -10.05 -1.64 5.87
N THR A 96 -11.00 -1.13 5.06
CA THR A 96 -10.71 -0.81 3.66
C THR A 96 -9.60 0.24 3.58
N SER A 97 -8.41 -0.20 3.18
CA SER A 97 -7.22 0.66 3.11
C SER A 97 -7.35 1.64 1.92
N VAL A 98 -7.80 2.86 2.21
CA VAL A 98 -8.14 3.94 1.27
C VAL A 98 -6.96 4.57 0.52
N ARG A 99 -5.79 3.93 0.44
CA ARG A 99 -4.69 4.46 -0.40
C ARG A 99 -4.99 4.18 -1.88
N ALA A 100 -5.90 4.97 -2.42
CA ALA A 100 -6.58 4.80 -3.70
C ALA A 100 -5.84 5.41 -4.91
N GLY A 101 -4.60 5.88 -4.72
CA GLY A 101 -3.90 6.71 -5.73
C GLY A 101 -3.65 6.05 -7.11
N LYS A 102 -3.88 4.73 -7.24
CA LYS A 102 -3.81 3.99 -8.52
C LYS A 102 -4.77 2.79 -8.56
N VAL A 103 -5.86 2.80 -7.81
CA VAL A 103 -6.74 1.61 -7.73
C VAL A 103 -7.59 1.43 -8.98
N LEU A 104 -7.91 2.53 -9.66
CA LEU A 104 -8.71 2.56 -10.87
C LEU A 104 -7.96 3.33 -11.96
N ASP A 105 -8.11 2.91 -13.21
CA ASP A 105 -7.37 3.41 -14.38
C ASP A 105 -7.49 4.93 -14.61
N ALA A 106 -8.47 5.57 -13.98
CA ALA A 106 -8.74 7.01 -14.09
C ALA A 106 -8.28 7.85 -12.88
N GLY A 107 -7.56 7.28 -11.90
CA GLY A 107 -7.11 8.02 -10.71
C GLY A 107 -8.24 8.50 -9.78
N ILE A 108 -9.46 7.98 -9.99
CA ILE A 108 -10.65 8.31 -9.21
C ILE A 108 -10.51 7.70 -7.81
N THR A 109 -10.60 8.53 -6.79
CA THR A 109 -10.62 8.12 -5.37
C THR A 109 -12.04 8.19 -4.79
N PRO A 110 -12.35 7.46 -3.71
CA PRO A 110 -13.66 7.56 -3.05
C PRO A 110 -13.98 9.00 -2.62
N LEU A 111 -12.96 9.71 -2.12
CA LEU A 111 -13.08 11.12 -1.73
C LEU A 111 -13.45 12.01 -2.92
N TYR A 112 -12.79 11.81 -4.07
CA TYR A 112 -13.10 12.57 -5.29
C TYR A 112 -14.54 12.32 -5.79
N ALA A 113 -15.03 11.08 -5.71
CA ALA A 113 -16.40 10.75 -6.08
C ALA A 113 -17.43 11.39 -5.13
N ALA A 114 -17.16 11.38 -3.82
CA ALA A 114 -17.98 12.04 -2.82
C ALA A 114 -18.06 13.56 -3.04
N SER A 115 -16.92 14.20 -3.36
CA SER A 115 -16.87 15.63 -3.66
C SER A 115 -17.66 16.00 -4.91
N GLN A 116 -17.58 15.20 -5.99
CA GLN A 116 -18.35 15.45 -7.21
C GLN A 116 -19.87 15.29 -7.01
N ALA A 117 -20.27 14.38 -6.12
CA ALA A 117 -21.69 14.17 -5.81
C ALA A 117 -22.24 15.22 -4.81
N GLY A 118 -21.41 16.15 -4.32
CA GLY A 118 -21.82 17.23 -3.42
C GLY A 118 -22.08 16.77 -1.97
N HIS A 119 -21.58 15.59 -1.59
CA HIS A 119 -21.84 14.98 -0.29
C HIS A 119 -20.81 15.41 0.77
N THR A 120 -20.96 16.64 1.27
CA THR A 120 -20.04 17.27 2.24
C THR A 120 -19.88 16.52 3.56
N ALA A 121 -20.80 15.62 3.92
CA ALA A 121 -20.71 14.82 5.14
C ALA A 121 -19.62 13.72 5.10
N ILE A 122 -19.11 13.39 3.91
CA ILE A 122 -18.12 12.33 3.69
C ILE A 122 -16.84 12.83 3.00
N VAL A 123 -16.70 14.16 2.82
CA VAL A 123 -15.51 14.83 2.27
C VAL A 123 -14.60 15.32 3.39
#